data_AF-A0A0C2WQE6-F1
#
_entry.id   AF-A0A0C2WQE6-F1
#
_cell.length_a   1.000
_cell.length_b   1.000
_cell.length_c   1.000
_cell.angle_alpha   90.00
_cell.angle_beta   90.00
_cell.angle_gamma   90.00
#
_symmetry.space_group_name_H-M   'P 1'
#
loop_
_entity.id
_entity.type
_entity.pdbx_description
1 polymer ?
#
loop_
_entity_poly.entity_id
_entity_poly.type
_entity_poly.pdbx_seq_one_letter_code
_entity_poly.pdbx_strand_id
1 'polypeptide(L)'
;MLVFFLLQDDHYEKPYSDPSEILPLLYGAMSPSSTAAPAVGITPPSPTRTSSPSSGSKRPAPTTPPKSSATNAASLQVQDTPLVIKESGKTPHTSMTDPKALLRNIKLAQESKGHFVGPVTADDFLLYVPKGDKVGEYPFDEVKAKMYEKWIRDAAKKNENAMYDPFMKMMEDMLGSVLSPGKKLQITKTASNVLANFFGSDVKPDFVIHKGDLKKKDGEKFDFSSIELMIEIKPEKGLDAFVDDNNEHIEGTTEQAEASLGQLATYETCHASMQTRHVVFQVLVVGDYARLLRWDRSGTIVTRKIPLSDKNFFEFFWRFCHLEASERGWDKTITKPSEDEVEKAKAKLEAAEKEVGIEGEADFYSKMSLGKGKGSYIVHRIFSGTHSPFGRGTRGYAAYNLTTEEVVFLKSTWRVVGEGRMPEHEIYDVLHANDVKHIPTVVEYADVTGQVTKTQDAPDDWRRKKVKKTLRKFQHYIIVFAELCRKLENFQSR
;
A
#
# COMPACT_ATOMS: atom_id res chain seq x y z
N MET A 1 -20.94 -26.36 1.93
CA MET A 1 -19.74 -25.84 2.62
C MET A 1 -18.91 -25.14 1.57
N LEU A 2 -18.41 -23.93 1.81
CA LEU A 2 -17.61 -23.16 0.86
C LEU A 2 -16.60 -22.35 1.68
N VAL A 3 -15.41 -22.91 1.84
CA VAL A 3 -14.33 -22.35 2.67
C VAL A 3 -13.00 -22.67 2.00
N PHE A 4 -12.52 -21.78 1.12
CA PHE A 4 -11.10 -21.65 0.78
C PHE A 4 -10.84 -20.25 0.19
N PHE A 5 -10.15 -19.40 0.95
CA PHE A 5 -9.51 -18.17 0.46
C PHE A 5 -8.02 -18.17 0.82
N LEU A 6 -7.31 -19.21 0.35
CA LEU A 6 -5.85 -19.33 0.46
C LEU A 6 -5.28 -19.97 -0.81
N LEU A 7 -5.28 -19.24 -1.92
CA LEU A 7 -4.44 -19.59 -3.08
C LEU A 7 -3.33 -18.57 -3.36
N GLN A 8 -3.35 -17.41 -2.71
CA GLN A 8 -2.30 -16.40 -2.82
C GLN A 8 -2.18 -15.57 -1.51
N ASP A 9 -1.71 -16.21 -0.44
CA ASP A 9 -1.23 -15.54 0.77
C ASP A 9 0.07 -14.75 0.47
N ASP A 10 0.33 -13.65 1.18
CA ASP A 10 1.52 -12.80 0.97
C ASP A 10 2.82 -13.51 1.36
N HIS A 11 2.72 -14.51 2.23
CA HIS A 11 3.82 -15.35 2.72
C HIS A 11 4.18 -16.57 1.83
N TYR A 12 3.39 -16.92 0.82
CA TYR A 12 3.71 -18.07 -0.05
C TYR A 12 4.73 -17.69 -1.15
N GLU A 13 5.96 -18.18 -1.01
CA GLU A 13 7.07 -17.82 -1.90
C GLU A 13 7.22 -18.73 -3.13
N LYS A 14 6.77 -19.98 -3.08
CA LYS A 14 6.98 -20.97 -4.15
C LYS A 14 6.04 -20.74 -5.35
N PRO A 15 6.55 -20.77 -6.60
CA PRO A 15 5.71 -20.96 -7.78
C PRO A 15 5.15 -22.39 -7.80
N TYR A 16 4.01 -22.58 -8.47
CA TYR A 16 3.44 -23.90 -8.77
C TYR A 16 3.57 -24.11 -10.27
N SER A 17 4.62 -24.82 -10.68
CA SER A 17 4.95 -25.06 -12.09
C SER A 17 4.14 -26.20 -12.71
N ASP A 18 3.57 -27.09 -11.88
CA ASP A 18 2.76 -28.22 -12.32
C ASP A 18 1.45 -28.29 -11.48
N PRO A 19 0.27 -28.33 -12.13
CA PRO A 19 -1.00 -28.71 -11.50
C PRO A 19 -0.93 -29.90 -10.52
N SER A 20 -0.08 -30.89 -10.79
CA SER A 20 0.09 -32.09 -9.95
C SER A 20 0.69 -31.80 -8.57
N GLU A 21 1.38 -30.65 -8.39
CA GLU A 21 1.95 -30.23 -7.10
C GLU A 21 0.89 -29.62 -6.15
N ILE A 22 -0.22 -29.12 -6.69
CA ILE A 22 -1.28 -28.44 -5.93
C ILE A 22 -2.19 -29.46 -5.23
N LEU A 23 -2.54 -30.54 -5.93
CA LEU A 23 -3.50 -31.55 -5.43
C LEU A 23 -3.07 -32.21 -4.09
N PRO A 24 -1.81 -32.66 -3.89
CA PRO A 24 -1.39 -33.28 -2.63
C PRO A 24 -1.49 -32.35 -1.41
N LEU A 25 -1.27 -31.04 -1.60
CA LEU A 25 -1.36 -30.04 -0.53
C LEU A 25 -2.81 -29.85 -0.06
N LEU A 26 -3.76 -29.90 -0.99
CA LEU A 26 -5.20 -29.82 -0.69
C LEU A 26 -5.71 -31.09 0.02
N TYR A 27 -5.27 -32.28 -0.41
CA TYR A 27 -5.61 -33.54 0.28
C TYR A 27 -5.02 -33.62 1.70
N GLY A 28 -3.80 -33.10 1.91
CA GLY A 28 -3.21 -33.00 3.25
C GLY A 28 -3.99 -32.11 4.21
N ALA A 29 -4.56 -31.01 3.71
CA ALA A 29 -5.38 -30.08 4.50
C ALA A 29 -6.81 -30.58 4.78
N MET A 30 -7.31 -31.58 4.04
CA MET A 30 -8.68 -32.11 4.16
C MET A 30 -8.80 -33.39 5.00
N SER A 31 -7.72 -33.85 5.64
CA SER A 31 -7.79 -34.96 6.60
C SER A 31 -8.23 -34.48 7.99
N PRO A 32 -9.32 -35.03 8.59
CA PRO A 32 -9.66 -34.72 9.97
C PRO A 32 -8.59 -35.29 10.90
N SER A 33 -7.91 -34.42 11.64
CA SER A 33 -6.91 -34.80 12.65
C SER A 33 -7.56 -35.57 13.79
N SER A 34 -7.57 -36.91 13.70
CA SER A 34 -7.92 -37.77 14.82
C SER A 34 -6.79 -37.78 15.84
N THR A 35 -7.09 -37.41 17.08
CA THR A 35 -6.16 -37.40 18.21
C THR A 35 -5.62 -38.81 18.49
N ALA A 36 -4.33 -39.05 18.23
CA ALA A 36 -3.61 -40.23 18.71
C ALA A 36 -2.13 -39.91 18.91
N ALA A 37 -1.70 -39.70 20.16
CA ALA A 37 -0.29 -39.65 20.50
C ALA A 37 0.28 -41.07 20.53
N PRO A 38 1.41 -41.38 19.85
CA PRO A 38 2.03 -42.69 19.93
C PRO A 38 2.71 -42.87 21.29
N ALA A 39 2.28 -43.88 22.05
CA ALA A 39 2.91 -44.25 23.31
C ALA A 39 4.29 -44.89 23.06
N VAL A 40 5.32 -44.45 23.80
CA VAL A 40 6.66 -45.05 23.76
C VAL A 40 6.65 -46.33 24.59
N GLY A 41 6.54 -47.47 23.93
CA GLY A 41 6.64 -48.80 24.55
C GLY A 41 8.06 -49.16 24.93
N ILE A 42 8.28 -49.54 26.19
CA ILE A 42 9.55 -50.03 26.72
C ILE A 42 9.56 -51.57 26.68
N THR A 43 10.60 -52.20 26.14
CA THR A 43 11.15 -53.49 26.65
C THR A 43 12.56 -53.81 26.08
N PRO A 44 13.48 -54.45 26.86
CA PRO A 44 14.85 -54.85 26.47
C PRO A 44 14.92 -56.39 26.15
N PRO A 45 16.06 -57.15 26.11
CA PRO A 45 17.49 -56.82 26.35
C PRO A 45 18.59 -57.52 25.47
N SER A 46 19.85 -57.00 25.51
CA SER A 46 21.19 -57.67 25.63
C SER A 46 21.65 -58.85 24.71
N PRO A 47 22.95 -59.32 24.73
CA PRO A 47 24.18 -58.84 25.43
C PRO A 47 25.49 -58.72 24.58
N THR A 48 26.60 -58.39 25.28
CA THR A 48 28.06 -58.72 25.02
C THR A 48 28.86 -57.88 23.99
N ARG A 49 30.19 -57.58 24.14
CA ARG A 49 31.19 -57.74 25.26
C ARG A 49 32.49 -56.88 25.11
N THR A 50 33.07 -56.43 26.24
CA THR A 50 34.52 -56.13 26.54
C THR A 50 35.40 -55.19 25.67
N SER A 51 35.95 -54.11 26.27
CA SER A 51 37.33 -54.06 26.84
C SER A 51 37.69 -52.71 27.53
N SER A 52 38.72 -52.69 28.38
CA SER A 52 39.26 -51.56 29.20
C SER A 52 40.81 -51.62 29.19
N PRO A 53 41.68 -50.77 29.85
CA PRO A 53 41.52 -50.15 31.20
C PRO A 53 42.22 -48.78 31.53
N SER A 54 41.97 -48.28 32.77
CA SER A 54 42.77 -47.33 33.62
C SER A 54 42.93 -45.85 33.16
N SER A 55 43.02 -44.79 34.00
CA SER A 55 42.78 -44.49 35.45
C SER A 55 42.75 -42.93 35.64
N GLY A 56 42.41 -42.26 36.76
CA GLY A 56 41.97 -42.63 38.12
C GLY A 56 41.83 -41.39 39.07
N SER A 57 41.89 -41.60 40.40
CA SER A 57 42.00 -40.60 41.52
C SER A 57 40.75 -39.85 42.08
N LYS A 58 40.20 -40.44 43.17
CA LYS A 58 39.69 -39.89 44.47
C LYS A 58 38.90 -38.56 44.59
N ARG A 59 37.81 -38.65 45.40
CA ARG A 59 37.00 -37.57 46.03
C ARG A 59 37.24 -37.51 47.55
N PRO A 60 36.83 -36.43 48.24
CA PRO A 60 35.85 -36.58 49.33
C PRO A 60 34.68 -35.56 49.25
N ALA A 61 33.71 -35.68 50.17
CA ALA A 61 32.40 -35.03 50.12
C ALA A 61 32.27 -33.76 51.02
N PRO A 62 31.32 -32.85 50.73
CA PRO A 62 31.01 -31.70 51.58
C PRO A 62 29.81 -31.92 52.53
N THR A 63 29.81 -31.18 53.64
CA THR A 63 28.83 -31.21 54.74
C THR A 63 27.73 -30.14 54.59
N THR A 64 26.54 -30.37 55.15
CA THR A 64 25.37 -29.44 55.13
C THR A 64 25.11 -28.83 56.52
N PRO A 65 24.74 -27.54 56.62
CA PRO A 65 23.42 -27.16 57.22
C PRO A 65 22.84 -25.83 56.65
N PRO A 66 21.66 -25.32 57.08
CA PRO A 66 20.35 -25.96 57.36
C PRO A 66 19.20 -25.38 56.48
N LYS A 67 17.93 -25.76 56.72
CA LYS A 67 16.73 -25.35 55.93
C LYS A 67 15.75 -24.45 56.69
N SER A 68 15.16 -23.46 56.00
CA SER A 68 13.71 -23.13 55.89
C SER A 68 13.56 -21.85 55.03
N SER A 69 12.44 -21.50 54.38
CA SER A 69 11.07 -22.01 54.36
C SER A 69 10.49 -22.01 52.93
N ALA A 70 9.26 -22.52 52.73
CA ALA A 70 8.63 -22.64 51.41
C ALA A 70 7.74 -21.45 51.04
N THR A 71 7.70 -21.11 49.74
CA THR A 71 6.62 -20.32 49.12
C THR A 71 6.46 -20.65 47.63
N ASN A 72 5.28 -20.37 47.09
CA ASN A 72 4.77 -20.95 45.84
C ASN A 72 5.48 -20.49 44.56
N ALA A 73 5.43 -21.34 43.53
CA ALA A 73 5.79 -20.95 42.17
C ALA A 73 4.81 -19.90 41.64
N ALA A 74 5.32 -18.70 41.36
CA ALA A 74 4.59 -17.63 40.69
C ALA A 74 5.07 -17.49 39.24
N SER A 75 4.18 -17.03 38.36
CA SER A 75 4.43 -16.85 36.93
C SER A 75 5.56 -15.86 36.65
N LEU A 76 6.39 -16.18 35.65
CA LEU A 76 7.28 -15.20 35.01
C LEU A 76 6.42 -14.20 34.23
N GLN A 77 6.08 -13.08 34.87
CA GLN A 77 5.56 -11.90 34.17
C GLN A 77 6.71 -11.23 33.41
N VAL A 78 6.52 -11.04 32.10
CA VAL A 78 7.35 -10.14 31.31
C VAL A 78 7.06 -8.71 31.77
N GLN A 79 8.08 -7.99 32.22
CA GLN A 79 7.94 -6.57 32.56
C GLN A 79 8.00 -5.73 31.28
N ASP A 80 6.83 -5.39 30.73
CA ASP A 80 6.73 -4.27 29.79
C ASP A 80 7.14 -2.98 30.52
N THR A 81 8.25 -2.38 30.09
CA THR A 81 8.65 -1.04 30.54
C THR A 81 7.90 -0.01 29.69
N PRO A 82 7.01 0.82 30.26
CA PRO A 82 6.28 1.81 29.48
C PRO A 82 7.27 2.85 28.90
N LEU A 83 7.23 3.05 27.58
CA LEU A 83 7.95 4.14 26.93
C LEU A 83 7.32 5.48 27.32
N VAL A 84 7.85 6.12 28.37
CA VAL A 84 7.45 7.48 28.77
C VAL A 84 8.08 8.48 27.80
N ILE A 85 7.30 8.91 26.81
CA ILE A 85 7.69 9.93 25.84
C ILE A 85 7.67 11.31 26.53
N LYS A 86 8.79 12.05 26.48
CA LYS A 86 8.87 13.43 26.99
C LYS A 86 8.42 14.43 25.93
N GLU A 87 7.26 15.05 26.15
CA GLU A 87 6.68 16.10 25.28
C GLU A 87 7.38 17.48 25.42
N SER A 88 8.70 17.58 25.22
CA SER A 88 9.39 18.87 25.28
C SER A 88 10.50 19.05 24.23
N GLY A 89 10.09 19.48 23.02
CA GLY A 89 11.03 19.96 22.00
C GLY A 89 10.37 20.22 20.64
N LYS A 90 9.88 21.45 20.41
CA LYS A 90 9.46 22.02 19.10
C LYS A 90 8.71 21.06 18.16
N THR A 91 7.40 20.95 18.35
CA THR A 91 6.49 20.15 17.53
C THR A 91 6.31 20.70 16.09
N PRO A 92 6.58 19.90 15.04
CA PRO A 92 5.98 20.09 13.71
C PRO A 92 4.47 19.83 13.78
N HIS A 93 3.68 20.47 12.92
CA HIS A 93 2.23 20.44 13.08
C HIS A 93 1.54 19.19 12.48
N THR A 94 0.52 18.71 13.21
CA THR A 94 -0.72 18.09 12.69
C THR A 94 -0.81 16.64 12.21
N SER A 95 0.23 15.78 12.32
CA SER A 95 0.00 14.31 12.37
C SER A 95 0.71 13.55 13.49
N MET A 96 1.70 14.17 14.14
CA MET A 96 2.51 13.54 15.20
C MET A 96 1.88 13.58 16.60
N THR A 97 0.80 14.36 16.77
CA THR A 97 0.13 14.58 18.08
C THR A 97 -1.08 13.69 18.32
N ASP A 98 -1.54 12.94 17.32
CA ASP A 98 -2.57 11.91 17.47
C ASP A 98 -1.87 10.54 17.64
N PRO A 99 -2.01 9.85 18.79
CA PRO A 99 -1.41 8.54 19.00
C PRO A 99 -1.79 7.48 17.96
N LYS A 100 -2.99 7.57 17.36
CA LYS A 100 -3.42 6.64 16.30
C LYS A 100 -2.70 6.93 14.99
N ALA A 101 -2.62 8.21 14.61
CA ALA A 101 -1.86 8.65 13.45
C ALA A 101 -0.37 8.26 13.58
N LEU A 102 0.23 8.48 14.75
CA LEU A 102 1.62 8.12 15.03
C LEU A 102 1.85 6.61 14.88
N LEU A 103 1.03 5.77 15.52
CA LEU A 103 1.16 4.31 15.43
C LEU A 103 0.96 3.79 13.99
N ARG A 104 -0.01 4.33 13.25
CA ARG A 104 -0.24 4.04 11.83
C ARG A 104 0.98 4.41 10.99
N ASN A 105 1.50 5.62 11.17
CA ASN A 105 2.66 6.12 10.42
C ASN A 105 3.91 5.27 10.71
N ILE A 106 4.17 4.92 11.98
CA ILE A 106 5.27 4.01 12.36
C ILE A 106 5.13 2.66 11.65
N LYS A 107 3.94 2.03 11.69
CA LYS A 107 3.70 0.75 11.03
C LYS A 107 3.97 0.83 9.52
N LEU A 108 3.41 1.83 8.84
CA LEU A 108 3.62 2.02 7.40
C LEU A 108 5.08 2.34 7.06
N ALA A 109 5.80 3.06 7.92
CA ALA A 109 7.23 3.30 7.74
C ALA A 109 8.04 1.99 7.80
N GLN A 110 7.77 1.11 8.76
CA GLN A 110 8.44 -0.20 8.85
C GLN A 110 8.07 -1.12 7.68
N GLU A 111 6.79 -1.18 7.28
CA GLU A 111 6.35 -1.93 6.10
C GLU A 111 7.02 -1.46 4.80
N SER A 112 7.31 -0.16 4.71
CA SER A 112 7.89 0.44 3.50
C SER A 112 9.39 0.16 3.32
N LYS A 113 10.11 -0.26 4.38
CA LYS A 113 11.55 -0.50 4.30
C LYS A 113 11.92 -1.52 3.22
N GLY A 114 12.91 -1.15 2.40
CA GLY A 114 13.38 -1.96 1.28
C GLY A 114 12.50 -1.95 0.02
N HIS A 115 11.44 -1.13 -0.05
CA HIS A 115 10.64 -0.93 -1.27
C HIS A 115 11.05 0.31 -2.08
N PHE A 116 11.99 1.12 -1.59
CA PHE A 116 12.41 2.36 -2.23
C PHE A 116 13.61 2.14 -3.18
N VAL A 117 13.49 2.62 -4.42
CA VAL A 117 14.54 2.57 -5.46
C VAL A 117 15.08 3.97 -5.73
N GLY A 118 16.40 4.09 -5.83
CA GLY A 118 17.12 5.33 -6.13
C GLY A 118 18.27 5.64 -5.14
N PRO A 119 18.55 6.92 -4.85
CA PRO A 119 17.86 8.09 -5.37
C PRO A 119 18.32 8.39 -6.80
N VAL A 120 17.35 8.50 -7.71
CA VAL A 120 17.57 8.68 -9.16
C VAL A 120 17.79 10.14 -9.54
N THR A 121 18.31 10.44 -10.73
CA THR A 121 18.34 11.84 -11.19
C THR A 121 16.94 12.35 -11.52
N ALA A 122 16.77 13.67 -11.62
CA ALA A 122 15.48 14.24 -12.01
C ALA A 122 15.11 13.84 -13.46
N ASP A 123 16.09 13.82 -14.37
CA ASP A 123 15.91 13.40 -15.77
C ASP A 123 15.46 11.94 -15.90
N ASP A 124 16.10 11.04 -15.13
CA ASP A 124 15.70 9.62 -15.05
C ASP A 124 14.25 9.46 -14.56
N PHE A 125 13.84 10.24 -13.57
CA PHE A 125 12.49 10.20 -13.03
C PHE A 125 11.45 10.73 -14.03
N LEU A 126 11.82 11.74 -14.82
CA LEU A 126 10.98 12.30 -15.88
C LEU A 126 10.68 11.32 -17.03
N LEU A 127 11.37 10.17 -17.11
CA LEU A 127 11.00 9.06 -18.00
C LEU A 127 9.65 8.42 -17.62
N TYR A 128 9.24 8.50 -16.35
CA TYR A 128 7.93 8.02 -15.88
C TYR A 128 6.82 9.04 -16.04
N VAL A 129 7.15 10.29 -16.39
CA VAL A 129 6.22 11.39 -16.63
C VAL A 129 6.49 11.90 -18.06
N PRO A 130 6.16 11.11 -19.10
CA PRO A 130 6.57 11.40 -20.46
C PRO A 130 6.00 12.73 -20.96
N LYS A 131 6.77 13.42 -21.78
CA LYS A 131 6.31 14.61 -22.50
C LYS A 131 5.55 14.14 -23.74
N GLY A 132 4.22 14.32 -23.76
CA GLY A 132 3.42 13.97 -24.93
C GLY A 132 3.80 14.82 -26.16
N ASP A 133 3.71 14.23 -27.36
CA ASP A 133 4.22 14.80 -28.62
C ASP A 133 3.70 16.21 -28.96
N LYS A 134 2.52 16.58 -28.43
CA LYS A 134 1.86 17.87 -28.66
C LYS A 134 2.16 18.91 -27.58
N VAL A 135 2.92 18.55 -26.54
CA VAL A 135 3.26 19.44 -25.43
C VAL A 135 4.53 20.22 -25.77
N GLY A 136 4.46 21.55 -25.72
CA GLY A 136 5.63 22.41 -25.91
C GLY A 136 6.70 22.22 -24.84
N GLU A 137 7.90 22.76 -25.06
CA GLU A 137 8.86 22.90 -23.97
C GLU A 137 8.31 23.79 -22.86
N TYR A 138 8.68 23.47 -21.62
CA TYR A 138 8.37 24.33 -20.49
C TYR A 138 9.19 25.64 -20.58
N PRO A 139 8.53 26.82 -20.61
CA PRO A 139 9.21 28.12 -20.68
C PRO A 139 9.79 28.51 -19.31
N PHE A 140 10.90 27.88 -18.94
CA PHE A 140 11.56 28.05 -17.65
C PHE A 140 12.25 29.41 -17.50
N ASP A 141 11.97 30.11 -16.40
CA ASP A 141 12.65 31.33 -15.96
C ASP A 141 13.56 31.03 -14.78
N GLU A 142 14.86 30.86 -15.06
CA GLU A 142 15.89 30.53 -14.08
C GLU A 142 16.09 31.65 -13.03
N VAL A 143 15.94 32.92 -13.43
CA VAL A 143 16.13 34.07 -12.55
C VAL A 143 15.00 34.11 -11.51
N LYS A 144 13.77 33.94 -11.97
CA LYS A 144 12.58 33.88 -11.13
C LYS A 144 12.58 32.64 -10.22
N ALA A 145 13.02 31.49 -10.73
CA ALA A 145 13.16 30.27 -9.94
C ALA A 145 14.19 30.42 -8.79
N LYS A 146 15.38 31.00 -9.07
CA LYS A 146 16.40 31.31 -8.04
C LYS A 146 15.92 32.32 -7.00
N MET A 147 15.10 33.29 -7.40
CA MET A 147 14.46 34.22 -6.46
C MET A 147 13.51 33.50 -5.51
N TYR A 148 12.64 32.62 -6.01
CA TYR A 148 11.71 31.86 -5.17
C TYR A 148 12.41 30.86 -4.25
N GLU A 149 13.40 30.09 -4.74
CA GLU A 149 14.17 29.20 -3.89
C GLU A 149 14.79 29.96 -2.71
N LYS A 150 15.39 31.13 -2.94
CA LYS A 150 15.92 31.97 -1.86
C LYS A 150 14.83 32.40 -0.88
N TRP A 151 13.66 32.82 -1.36
CA TRP A 151 12.56 33.24 -0.50
C TRP A 151 12.02 32.09 0.36
N ILE A 152 11.83 30.90 -0.24
CA ILE A 152 11.39 29.68 0.46
C ILE A 152 12.46 29.25 1.48
N ARG A 153 13.75 29.29 1.13
CA ARG A 153 14.87 29.04 2.04
C ARG A 153 14.89 29.99 3.25
N ASP A 154 14.65 31.28 3.02
CA ASP A 154 14.62 32.28 4.08
C ASP A 154 13.35 32.17 4.95
N ALA A 155 12.25 31.65 4.40
CA ALA A 155 11.04 31.31 5.14
C ALA A 155 11.20 30.04 5.99
N ALA A 156 11.83 28.99 5.45
CA ALA A 156 12.06 27.71 6.11
C ALA A 156 12.84 27.85 7.44
N LYS A 157 13.76 28.83 7.53
CA LYS A 157 14.47 29.21 8.77
C LYS A 157 13.55 29.65 9.92
N LYS A 158 12.29 30.01 9.64
CA LYS A 158 11.30 30.41 10.64
C LYS A 158 10.46 29.23 11.11
N ASN A 159 9.80 28.56 10.16
CA ASN A 159 8.97 27.36 10.32
C ASN A 159 8.34 26.96 8.98
N GLU A 160 7.69 25.80 8.97
CA GLU A 160 6.91 25.21 7.87
C GLU A 160 5.82 26.17 7.35
N ASN A 161 5.00 26.73 8.26
CA ASN A 161 3.91 27.65 7.93
C ASN A 161 4.37 28.87 7.10
N ALA A 162 5.57 29.39 7.36
CA ALA A 162 6.13 30.52 6.64
C ALA A 162 6.49 30.20 5.18
N MET A 163 6.73 28.92 4.84
CA MET A 163 7.08 28.48 3.48
C MET A 163 5.87 28.43 2.54
N TYR A 164 4.66 28.34 3.08
CA TYR A 164 3.44 28.09 2.30
C TYR A 164 3.14 29.18 1.28
N ASP A 165 3.16 30.44 1.68
CA ASP A 165 2.78 31.54 0.78
C ASP A 165 3.87 31.78 -0.30
N PRO A 166 5.18 31.75 0.00
CA PRO A 166 6.24 31.75 -1.02
C PRO A 166 6.16 30.55 -1.99
N PHE A 167 5.85 29.35 -1.50
CA PHE A 167 5.72 28.14 -2.33
C PHE A 167 4.49 28.21 -3.24
N MET A 168 3.32 28.55 -2.69
CA MET A 168 2.09 28.75 -3.47
C MET A 168 2.33 29.78 -4.57
N LYS A 169 2.91 30.93 -4.21
CA LYS A 169 3.20 31.98 -5.18
C LYS A 169 4.19 31.52 -6.24
N MET A 170 5.25 30.79 -5.90
CA MET A 170 6.16 30.19 -6.89
C MET A 170 5.41 29.30 -7.89
N MET A 171 4.52 28.43 -7.42
CA MET A 171 3.76 27.53 -8.28
C MET A 171 2.80 28.30 -9.20
N GLU A 172 2.06 29.29 -8.68
CA GLU A 172 1.18 30.15 -9.49
C GLU A 172 1.96 30.97 -10.53
N ASP A 173 3.09 31.57 -10.13
CA ASP A 173 3.90 32.46 -10.98
C ASP A 173 4.72 31.73 -12.06
N MET A 174 5.04 30.45 -11.85
CA MET A 174 5.86 29.62 -12.75
C MET A 174 5.03 28.62 -13.56
N LEU A 175 3.84 28.24 -13.09
CA LEU A 175 2.98 27.23 -13.71
C LEU A 175 1.53 27.70 -13.92
N GLY A 176 1.18 28.96 -13.66
CA GLY A 176 -0.19 29.49 -13.78
C GLY A 176 -0.83 29.38 -15.17
N SER A 177 -0.06 29.08 -16.22
CA SER A 177 -0.60 28.69 -17.53
C SER A 177 -1.38 27.36 -17.49
N VAL A 178 -1.03 26.45 -16.56
CA VAL A 178 -1.65 25.13 -16.32
C VAL A 178 -2.30 24.96 -14.93
N LEU A 179 -1.79 25.67 -13.91
CA LEU A 179 -2.24 25.62 -12.52
C LEU A 179 -2.80 26.99 -12.08
N SER A 180 -4.02 27.33 -12.52
CA SER A 180 -4.72 28.54 -12.10
C SER A 180 -6.23 28.31 -12.03
N PRO A 181 -7.00 29.18 -11.34
CA PRO A 181 -8.46 29.17 -11.41
C PRO A 181 -8.96 29.14 -12.87
N GLY A 182 -9.96 28.30 -13.13
CA GLY A 182 -10.52 28.07 -14.48
C GLY A 182 -9.71 27.16 -15.41
N LYS A 183 -8.56 26.60 -14.96
CA LYS A 183 -7.81 25.57 -15.71
C LYS A 183 -8.32 24.17 -15.40
N LYS A 184 -7.85 23.18 -16.18
CA LYS A 184 -8.16 21.76 -15.95
C LYS A 184 -7.65 21.25 -14.60
N LEU A 185 -6.55 21.82 -14.10
CA LEU A 185 -5.94 21.50 -12.82
C LEU A 185 -5.65 22.79 -12.04
N GLN A 186 -5.71 22.69 -10.73
CA GLN A 186 -5.47 23.81 -9.80
C GLN A 186 -4.62 23.30 -8.63
N ILE A 187 -3.79 24.16 -8.05
CA ILE A 187 -3.09 23.88 -6.79
C ILE A 187 -3.85 24.55 -5.64
N THR A 188 -3.87 23.94 -4.46
CA THR A 188 -4.55 24.48 -3.27
C THR A 188 -3.83 24.07 -2.00
N LYS A 189 -3.64 25.02 -1.07
CA LYS A 189 -3.13 24.81 0.29
C LYS A 189 -4.18 24.10 1.14
N THR A 190 -3.78 23.00 1.77
CA THR A 190 -4.66 22.10 2.54
C THR A 190 -4.11 21.71 3.92
N ALA A 191 -2.95 22.23 4.34
CA ALA A 191 -2.32 21.94 5.65
C ALA A 191 -3.26 22.03 6.88
N SER A 192 -4.25 22.93 6.85
CA SER A 192 -5.21 23.13 7.96
C SER A 192 -6.53 22.35 7.79
N ASN A 193 -6.63 21.48 6.79
CA ASN A 193 -7.89 20.92 6.30
C ASN A 193 -7.87 19.39 6.27
N VAL A 194 -8.83 18.76 6.95
CA VAL A 194 -9.05 17.31 6.86
C VAL A 194 -9.55 16.97 5.45
N LEU A 195 -8.72 16.29 4.66
CA LEU A 195 -9.14 15.82 3.33
C LEU A 195 -9.83 14.46 3.40
N ALA A 196 -9.40 13.62 4.34
CA ALA A 196 -10.02 12.35 4.69
C ALA A 196 -9.73 11.98 6.14
N ASN A 197 -10.57 11.13 6.72
CA ASN A 197 -10.22 10.36 7.92
C ASN A 197 -9.90 8.93 7.46
N PHE A 198 -8.69 8.45 7.75
CA PHE A 198 -8.16 7.19 7.22
C PHE A 198 -7.52 6.38 8.34
N PHE A 199 -8.15 5.24 8.67
CA PHE A 199 -7.90 4.47 9.90
C PHE A 199 -8.04 5.28 11.19
N GLY A 200 -9.16 6.02 11.30
CA GLY A 200 -9.53 6.74 12.53
C GLY A 200 -8.65 7.93 12.85
N SER A 201 -7.88 8.44 11.89
CA SER A 201 -6.95 9.56 12.01
C SER A 201 -6.89 10.38 10.72
N ASP A 202 -6.66 11.68 10.83
CA ASP A 202 -6.80 12.61 9.69
C ASP A 202 -5.66 12.49 8.65
N VAL A 203 -5.99 12.88 7.43
CA VAL A 203 -5.07 13.05 6.29
C VAL A 203 -5.09 14.53 5.87
N LYS A 204 -3.93 15.19 5.94
CA LYS A 204 -3.74 16.65 5.82
C LYS A 204 -2.43 16.98 5.07
N PRO A 205 -2.27 16.60 3.79
CA PRO A 205 -1.13 17.05 3.00
C PRO A 205 -1.14 18.58 2.89
N ASP A 206 0.04 19.20 2.88
CA ASP A 206 0.16 20.67 2.90
C ASP A 206 -0.45 21.35 1.67
N PHE A 207 -0.26 20.74 0.50
CA PHE A 207 -0.90 21.16 -0.74
C PHE A 207 -1.39 19.95 -1.55
N VAL A 208 -2.41 20.20 -2.36
CA VAL A 208 -2.86 19.26 -3.40
C VAL A 208 -2.98 19.95 -4.75
N ILE A 209 -2.65 19.22 -5.81
CA ILE A 209 -3.09 19.51 -7.17
C ILE A 209 -4.35 18.70 -7.42
N HIS A 210 -5.40 19.34 -7.92
CA HIS A 210 -6.73 18.75 -8.10
C HIS A 210 -7.42 19.23 -9.37
N LYS A 211 -8.51 18.56 -9.75
CA LYS A 211 -9.34 18.87 -10.92
C LYS A 211 -10.68 19.48 -10.51
N GLY A 212 -10.99 20.65 -11.05
CA GLY A 212 -12.27 21.34 -10.80
C GLY A 212 -12.28 22.03 -9.44
N ASP A 213 -13.40 21.97 -8.72
CA ASP A 213 -13.54 22.55 -7.39
C ASP A 213 -13.23 21.51 -6.31
N LEU A 214 -12.22 21.76 -5.48
CA LEU A 214 -11.81 20.84 -4.39
C LEU A 214 -12.88 20.73 -3.29
N LYS A 215 -13.74 21.74 -3.14
CA LYS A 215 -14.87 21.71 -2.20
C LYS A 215 -16.09 21.13 -2.87
N LYS A 216 -16.81 20.25 -2.16
CA LYS A 216 -18.14 19.78 -2.59
C LYS A 216 -19.13 20.96 -2.65
N LYS A 217 -20.23 20.78 -3.39
CA LYS A 217 -21.25 21.81 -3.59
C LYS A 217 -21.96 22.27 -2.30
N ASP A 218 -21.89 21.47 -1.24
CA ASP A 218 -22.33 21.82 0.11
C ASP A 218 -21.39 22.82 0.82
N GLY A 219 -20.16 22.98 0.34
CA GLY A 219 -19.14 23.89 0.89
C GLY A 219 -18.42 23.38 2.14
N GLU A 220 -18.92 22.31 2.78
CA GLU A 220 -18.44 21.82 4.08
C GLU A 220 -17.32 20.80 3.98
N LYS A 221 -17.32 19.96 2.93
CA LYS A 221 -16.36 18.85 2.79
C LYS A 221 -15.55 18.96 1.50
N PHE A 222 -14.31 18.49 1.55
CA PHE A 222 -13.48 18.35 0.36
C PHE A 222 -13.91 17.13 -0.46
N ASP A 223 -13.84 17.25 -1.79
CA ASP A 223 -13.98 16.12 -2.70
C ASP A 223 -12.62 15.47 -2.90
N PHE A 224 -12.32 14.48 -2.06
CA PHE A 224 -11.09 13.70 -2.17
C PHE A 224 -10.92 13.08 -3.57
N SER A 225 -12.01 12.79 -4.31
CA SER A 225 -11.94 12.19 -5.66
C SER A 225 -11.37 13.14 -6.72
N SER A 226 -11.27 14.44 -6.44
CA SER A 226 -10.69 15.44 -7.35
C SER A 226 -9.15 15.52 -7.29
N ILE A 227 -8.52 14.97 -6.26
CA ILE A 227 -7.07 15.12 -5.98
C ILE A 227 -6.25 14.29 -6.99
N GLU A 228 -5.31 14.92 -7.68
CA GLU A 228 -4.43 14.27 -8.66
C GLU A 228 -3.02 14.05 -8.10
N LEU A 229 -2.51 14.95 -7.25
CA LEU A 229 -1.18 14.85 -6.64
C LEU A 229 -1.16 15.54 -5.27
N MET A 230 -0.42 14.97 -4.32
CA MET A 230 -0.21 15.52 -2.98
C MET A 230 1.23 16.03 -2.82
N ILE A 231 1.39 17.16 -2.12
CA ILE A 231 2.67 17.78 -1.80
C ILE A 231 2.75 17.96 -0.28
N GLU A 232 3.84 17.50 0.32
CA GLU A 232 4.18 17.76 1.72
C GLU A 232 5.40 18.69 1.78
N ILE A 233 5.43 19.62 2.73
CA ILE A 233 6.51 20.57 2.95
C ILE A 233 7.10 20.37 4.33
N LYS A 234 8.44 20.34 4.44
CA LYS A 234 9.18 20.30 5.70
C LYS A 234 10.21 21.44 5.75
N PRO A 235 10.41 22.12 6.88
CA PRO A 235 11.28 23.29 6.96
C PRO A 235 12.77 22.96 7.09
N GLU A 236 13.13 21.75 7.55
CA GLU A 236 14.52 21.42 7.88
C GLU A 236 14.94 20.03 7.41
N LYS A 237 16.24 19.89 7.16
CA LYS A 237 16.84 18.69 6.53
C LYS A 237 16.73 17.42 7.39
N GLY A 238 16.49 17.55 8.70
CA GLY A 238 16.26 16.42 9.60
C GLY A 238 14.91 15.72 9.41
N LEU A 239 13.96 16.38 8.74
CA LEU A 239 12.64 15.85 8.36
C LEU A 239 12.63 15.30 6.91
N ASP A 240 13.79 15.28 6.23
CA ASP A 240 13.91 14.59 4.94
C ASP A 240 13.74 13.08 5.15
N ALA A 241 12.71 12.49 4.56
CA ALA A 241 12.45 11.06 4.64
C ALA A 241 13.54 10.21 3.96
N PHE A 242 14.46 10.82 3.19
CA PHE A 242 15.47 10.10 2.41
C PHE A 242 16.87 10.75 2.44
N VAL A 243 17.88 9.94 2.12
CA VAL A 243 19.31 10.30 2.04
C VAL A 243 19.91 9.92 0.67
N ASP A 244 20.91 10.68 0.20
CA ASP A 244 21.46 10.52 -1.15
C ASP A 244 22.77 9.72 -1.20
N ASP A 245 23.51 9.75 -0.09
CA ASP A 245 24.90 9.33 0.09
C ASP A 245 25.06 7.94 0.74
N ASN A 246 23.94 7.26 1.04
CA ASN A 246 23.94 5.93 1.64
C ASN A 246 23.84 4.82 0.56
N ASN A 247 24.75 3.85 0.63
CA ASN A 247 24.83 2.73 -0.31
C ASN A 247 24.02 1.49 0.10
N GLU A 248 23.54 1.45 1.35
CA GLU A 248 22.76 0.35 1.90
C GLU A 248 21.26 0.53 1.63
N HIS A 249 20.73 1.72 1.88
CA HIS A 249 19.31 2.08 1.75
C HIS A 249 19.18 3.58 1.48
N ILE A 250 17.99 4.08 1.14
CA ILE A 250 17.76 5.51 0.91
C ILE A 250 16.83 6.15 1.93
N GLU A 251 16.12 5.34 2.71
CA GLU A 251 15.28 5.76 3.82
C GLU A 251 16.14 6.43 4.91
N GLY A 252 15.70 7.59 5.41
CA GLY A 252 16.32 8.24 6.56
C GLY A 252 16.03 7.46 7.85
N THR A 253 16.99 7.43 8.77
CA THR A 253 16.97 6.59 9.98
C THR A 253 16.87 7.38 11.28
N THR A 254 16.63 8.69 11.22
CA THR A 254 16.25 9.48 12.38
C THR A 254 14.76 9.29 12.66
N GLU A 255 14.34 9.48 13.91
CA GLU A 255 12.92 9.43 14.29
C GLU A 255 12.07 10.40 13.45
N GLN A 256 12.60 11.60 13.18
CA GLN A 256 11.96 12.62 12.34
C GLN A 256 11.82 12.18 10.86
N ALA A 257 12.81 11.48 10.32
CA ALA A 257 12.78 10.97 8.95
C ALA A 257 11.83 9.76 8.82
N GLU A 258 11.88 8.81 9.75
CA GLU A 258 10.96 7.66 9.77
C GLU A 258 9.50 8.12 9.94
N ALA A 259 9.25 9.12 10.79
CA ALA A 259 7.94 9.74 10.95
C ALA A 259 7.44 10.38 9.64
N SER A 260 8.29 11.13 8.95
CA SER A 260 7.96 11.79 7.67
C SER A 260 7.72 10.74 6.57
N LEU A 261 8.50 9.67 6.54
CA LEU A 261 8.30 8.54 5.62
C LEU A 261 6.96 7.84 5.87
N GLY A 262 6.59 7.60 7.13
CA GLY A 262 5.29 7.04 7.53
C GLY A 262 4.10 7.94 7.18
N GLN A 263 4.28 9.25 7.22
CA GLN A 263 3.30 10.23 6.77
C GLN A 263 3.11 10.20 5.24
N LEU A 264 4.21 10.17 4.47
CA LEU A 264 4.16 10.06 3.01
C LEU A 264 3.49 8.74 2.55
N ALA A 265 3.85 7.62 3.18
CA ALA A 265 3.25 6.31 2.92
C ALA A 265 1.76 6.26 3.31
N THR A 266 1.35 6.94 4.38
CA THR A 266 -0.07 7.11 4.74
C THR A 266 -0.84 7.81 3.63
N TYR A 267 -0.30 8.90 3.09
CA TYR A 267 -0.96 9.68 2.06
C TYR A 267 -1.12 8.89 0.76
N GLU A 268 -0.09 8.15 0.33
CA GLU A 268 -0.20 7.20 -0.78
C GLU A 268 -1.30 6.18 -0.49
N THR A 269 -1.25 5.52 0.66
CA THR A 269 -2.16 4.42 1.00
C THR A 269 -3.61 4.92 1.02
N CYS A 270 -3.83 6.14 1.55
CA CYS A 270 -5.12 6.82 1.51
C CYS A 270 -5.55 7.17 0.08
N HIS A 271 -4.66 7.78 -0.71
CA HIS A 271 -4.93 8.18 -2.09
C HIS A 271 -5.31 6.99 -2.95
N ALA A 272 -4.49 5.93 -2.94
CA ALA A 272 -4.74 4.68 -3.64
C ALA A 272 -5.94 3.90 -3.08
N SER A 273 -6.30 4.04 -1.80
CA SER A 273 -7.50 3.38 -1.25
C SER A 273 -8.79 4.07 -1.69
N MET A 274 -8.87 5.39 -1.55
CA MET A 274 -10.08 6.17 -1.79
C MET A 274 -10.30 6.53 -3.26
N GLN A 275 -9.23 6.63 -4.05
CA GLN A 275 -9.27 6.63 -5.50
C GLN A 275 -8.57 5.38 -6.00
N THR A 276 -9.18 4.62 -6.89
CA THR A 276 -8.49 3.49 -7.52
C THR A 276 -7.42 4.00 -8.47
N ARG A 277 -6.18 3.99 -7.97
CA ARG A 277 -4.96 4.41 -8.67
C ARG A 277 -4.07 3.20 -8.92
N HIS A 278 -3.47 3.13 -10.10
CA HIS A 278 -2.46 2.12 -10.45
C HIS A 278 -1.02 2.62 -10.33
N VAL A 279 -0.85 3.94 -10.24
CA VAL A 279 0.39 4.64 -9.85
C VAL A 279 -0.02 5.92 -9.13
N VAL A 280 0.77 6.34 -8.14
CA VAL A 280 0.57 7.62 -7.43
C VAL A 280 1.86 8.43 -7.51
N PHE A 281 1.72 9.71 -7.86
CA PHE A 281 2.83 10.68 -7.83
C PHE A 281 2.66 11.61 -6.62
N GLN A 282 3.77 11.89 -5.93
CA GLN A 282 3.80 12.69 -4.72
C GLN A 282 5.10 13.51 -4.70
N VAL A 283 5.07 14.66 -4.03
CA VAL A 283 6.24 15.54 -3.89
C VAL A 283 6.51 15.83 -2.42
N LEU A 284 7.76 15.73 -2.01
CA LEU A 284 8.24 16.20 -0.71
C LEU A 284 9.14 17.43 -0.94
N VAL A 285 8.79 18.58 -0.39
CA VAL A 285 9.64 19.78 -0.36
C VAL A 285 10.34 19.84 1.00
N VAL A 286 11.65 20.01 1.02
CA VAL A 286 12.44 20.12 2.26
C VAL A 286 13.32 21.36 2.20
N GLY A 287 12.90 22.43 2.87
CA GLY A 287 13.61 23.71 2.87
C GLY A 287 13.73 24.30 1.45
N ASP A 288 14.90 24.16 0.84
CA ASP A 288 15.27 24.75 -0.45
C ASP A 288 15.42 23.74 -1.61
N TYR A 289 15.01 22.49 -1.40
CA TYR A 289 14.96 21.45 -2.43
C TYR A 289 13.68 20.61 -2.33
N ALA A 290 13.47 19.74 -3.31
CA ALA A 290 12.39 18.77 -3.34
C ALA A 290 12.89 17.37 -3.67
N ARG A 291 12.01 16.39 -3.47
CA ARG A 291 12.08 15.02 -3.97
C ARG A 291 10.78 14.67 -4.65
N LEU A 292 10.87 14.00 -5.79
CA LEU A 292 9.72 13.43 -6.48
C LEU A 292 9.62 11.95 -6.14
N LEU A 293 8.39 11.48 -5.92
CA LEU A 293 8.09 10.09 -5.58
C LEU A 293 7.08 9.53 -6.57
N ARG A 294 7.37 8.34 -7.12
CA ARG A 294 6.44 7.54 -7.92
C ARG A 294 6.21 6.23 -7.20
N TRP A 295 5.00 6.04 -6.69
CA TRP A 295 4.55 4.85 -5.98
C TRP A 295 3.78 3.92 -6.92
N ASP A 296 4.10 2.62 -6.88
CA ASP A 296 3.20 1.56 -7.34
C ASP A 296 3.26 0.35 -6.39
N ARG A 297 2.42 -0.66 -6.63
CA ARG A 297 2.29 -1.82 -5.74
C ARG A 297 3.56 -2.65 -5.57
N SER A 298 4.57 -2.46 -6.42
CA SER A 298 5.88 -3.12 -6.30
C SER A 298 6.83 -2.38 -5.38
N GLY A 299 6.81 -1.05 -5.44
CA GLY A 299 7.70 -0.18 -4.68
C GLY A 299 7.63 1.27 -5.16
N THR A 300 8.52 2.11 -4.60
CA THR A 300 8.55 3.55 -4.85
C THR A 300 9.88 3.97 -5.45
N ILE A 301 9.84 4.74 -6.54
CA ILE A 301 11.03 5.41 -7.11
C ILE A 301 11.12 6.80 -6.49
N VAL A 302 12.30 7.18 -6.02
CA VAL A 302 12.55 8.47 -5.35
C VAL A 302 13.74 9.18 -5.99
N THR A 303 13.64 10.49 -6.21
CA THR A 303 14.76 11.28 -6.74
C THR A 303 15.80 11.64 -5.69
N ARG A 304 17.00 11.99 -6.16
CA ARG A 304 17.96 12.83 -5.42
C ARG A 304 17.32 14.18 -5.06
N LYS A 305 18.01 14.95 -4.23
CA LYS A 305 17.60 16.33 -3.89
C LYS A 305 17.62 17.20 -5.16
N ILE A 306 16.46 17.70 -5.55
CA ILE A 306 16.30 18.63 -6.68
C ILE A 306 16.18 20.05 -6.11
N PRO A 307 17.12 20.97 -6.36
CA PRO A 307 16.99 22.37 -5.94
C PRO A 307 15.66 22.97 -6.45
N LEU A 308 14.99 23.82 -5.67
CA LEU A 308 13.75 24.46 -6.14
C LEU A 308 14.00 25.46 -7.29
N SER A 309 15.26 25.82 -7.54
CA SER A 309 15.68 26.57 -8.74
C SER A 309 16.06 25.71 -9.95
N ASP A 310 15.90 24.38 -9.90
CA ASP A 310 16.18 23.47 -11.02
C ASP A 310 15.02 23.45 -12.04
N LYS A 311 15.32 23.47 -13.34
CA LYS A 311 14.32 23.35 -14.43
C LYS A 311 13.49 22.08 -14.28
N ASN A 312 14.09 20.97 -13.88
CA ASN A 312 13.45 19.66 -13.85
C ASN A 312 12.39 19.54 -12.74
N PHE A 313 12.47 20.34 -11.68
CA PHE A 313 11.40 20.47 -10.68
C PHE A 313 10.10 20.97 -11.33
N PHE A 314 10.18 22.02 -12.15
CA PHE A 314 9.02 22.59 -12.84
C PHE A 314 8.60 21.78 -14.07
N GLU A 315 9.55 21.22 -14.83
CA GLU A 315 9.28 20.32 -15.96
C GLU A 315 8.43 19.11 -15.52
N PHE A 316 8.65 18.56 -14.31
CA PHE A 316 7.81 17.51 -13.74
C PHE A 316 6.35 17.95 -13.64
N PHE A 317 6.06 19.09 -13.00
CA PHE A 317 4.69 19.59 -12.87
C PHE A 317 4.09 19.95 -14.23
N TRP A 318 4.89 20.55 -15.13
CA TRP A 318 4.47 20.87 -16.49
C TRP A 318 4.00 19.61 -17.23
N ARG A 319 4.80 18.54 -17.26
CA ARG A 319 4.42 17.28 -17.90
C ARG A 319 3.24 16.62 -17.19
N PHE A 320 3.27 16.51 -15.86
CA PHE A 320 2.20 15.93 -15.06
C PHE A 320 0.83 16.58 -15.32
N CYS A 321 0.80 17.91 -15.47
CA CYS A 321 -0.43 18.64 -15.76
C CYS A 321 -0.97 18.42 -17.20
N HIS A 322 -0.11 17.98 -18.13
CA HIS A 322 -0.47 17.68 -19.51
C HIS A 322 -0.76 16.19 -19.77
N LEU A 323 -0.36 15.29 -18.87
CA LEU A 323 -0.68 13.87 -18.94
C LEU A 323 -2.18 13.61 -19.05
N GLU A 324 -2.56 12.51 -19.68
CA GLU A 324 -3.93 12.01 -19.58
C GLU A 324 -4.21 11.40 -18.20
N ALA A 325 -5.50 11.28 -17.86
CA ALA A 325 -5.89 10.84 -16.53
C ALA A 325 -5.37 9.43 -16.19
N SER A 326 -5.30 8.51 -17.15
CA SER A 326 -4.67 7.20 -16.95
C SER A 326 -3.17 7.30 -16.69
N GLU A 327 -2.45 8.21 -17.35
CA GLU A 327 -1.01 8.38 -17.18
C GLU A 327 -0.65 9.02 -15.82
N ARG A 328 -1.53 9.86 -15.27
CA ARG A 328 -1.49 10.29 -13.86
C ARG A 328 -1.83 9.17 -12.87
N GLY A 329 -2.33 8.04 -13.35
CA GLY A 329 -2.54 6.83 -12.57
C GLY A 329 -4.00 6.45 -12.29
N TRP A 330 -5.00 7.13 -12.85
CA TRP A 330 -6.40 6.70 -12.72
C TRP A 330 -6.61 5.29 -13.30
N ASP A 331 -7.18 4.39 -12.50
CA ASP A 331 -7.77 3.17 -13.02
C ASP A 331 -9.02 3.52 -13.85
N LYS A 332 -9.03 3.12 -15.13
CA LYS A 332 -10.12 3.37 -16.07
C LYS A 332 -11.12 2.22 -16.18
N THR A 333 -10.92 1.13 -15.45
CA THR A 333 -11.98 0.11 -15.29
C THR A 333 -13.16 0.66 -14.50
N ILE A 334 -12.91 1.61 -13.58
CA ILE A 334 -13.91 2.19 -12.68
C ILE A 334 -14.39 3.56 -13.21
N THR A 335 -15.72 3.71 -13.27
CA THR A 335 -16.41 4.90 -13.74
C THR A 335 -17.66 5.16 -12.89
N LYS A 336 -18.22 6.38 -12.96
CA LYS A 336 -19.52 6.68 -12.35
C LYS A 336 -20.64 5.95 -13.13
N PRO A 337 -21.54 5.20 -12.48
CA PRO A 337 -22.70 4.59 -13.11
C PRO A 337 -23.78 5.63 -13.47
N SER A 338 -24.73 5.24 -14.33
CA SER A 338 -25.99 5.99 -14.49
C SER A 338 -26.94 5.76 -13.31
N GLU A 339 -27.97 6.60 -13.20
CA GLU A 339 -29.00 6.47 -12.15
C GLU A 339 -29.80 5.17 -12.35
N ASP A 340 -30.21 4.85 -13.59
CA ASP A 340 -30.87 3.58 -13.96
C ASP A 340 -30.04 2.32 -13.60
N GLU A 341 -28.71 2.39 -13.76
CA GLU A 341 -27.81 1.27 -13.41
C GLU A 341 -27.77 1.05 -11.90
N VAL A 342 -27.81 2.13 -11.11
CA VAL A 342 -27.86 2.06 -9.64
C VAL A 342 -29.23 1.57 -9.17
N GLU A 343 -30.33 2.04 -9.76
CA GLU A 343 -31.69 1.61 -9.40
C GLU A 343 -31.87 0.10 -9.56
N LYS A 344 -31.41 -0.46 -10.69
CA LYS A 344 -31.44 -1.91 -10.96
C LYS A 344 -30.57 -2.72 -10.00
N ALA A 345 -29.40 -2.19 -9.63
CA ALA A 345 -28.42 -2.89 -8.82
C ALA A 345 -28.77 -2.88 -7.32
N LYS A 346 -29.28 -1.75 -6.80
CA LYS A 346 -29.40 -1.46 -5.36
C LYS A 346 -30.13 -2.56 -4.58
N ALA A 347 -31.38 -2.83 -4.93
CA ALA A 347 -32.21 -3.77 -4.17
C ALA A 347 -31.65 -5.21 -4.19
N LYS A 348 -31.05 -5.62 -5.32
CA LYS A 348 -30.43 -6.95 -5.46
C LYS A 348 -29.13 -7.06 -4.64
N LEU A 349 -28.28 -6.03 -4.67
CA LEU A 349 -27.07 -5.96 -3.85
C LEU A 349 -27.41 -6.00 -2.35
N GLU A 350 -28.33 -5.13 -1.90
CA GLU A 350 -28.74 -5.05 -0.49
C GLU A 350 -29.32 -6.38 0.03
N ALA A 351 -30.16 -7.05 -0.78
CA ALA A 351 -30.70 -8.36 -0.43
C ALA A 351 -29.59 -9.43 -0.32
N ALA A 352 -28.72 -9.52 -1.32
CA ALA A 352 -27.68 -10.55 -1.38
C ALA A 352 -26.58 -10.35 -0.31
N GLU A 353 -26.21 -9.10 0.00
CA GLU A 353 -25.29 -8.76 1.09
C GLU A 353 -25.86 -9.15 2.46
N LYS A 354 -27.16 -8.91 2.69
CA LYS A 354 -27.84 -9.33 3.92
C LYS A 354 -27.81 -10.84 4.13
N GLU A 355 -27.96 -11.65 3.07
CA GLU A 355 -27.88 -13.11 3.17
C GLU A 355 -26.50 -13.64 3.60
N VAL A 356 -25.43 -12.92 3.25
CA VAL A 356 -24.05 -13.24 3.65
C VAL A 356 -23.60 -12.57 4.96
N GLY A 357 -24.51 -11.88 5.65
CA GLY A 357 -24.23 -11.22 6.93
C GLY A 357 -23.39 -9.96 6.78
N ILE A 358 -23.61 -9.21 5.71
CA ILE A 358 -22.98 -7.91 5.45
C ILE A 358 -24.03 -6.83 5.63
N GLU A 359 -23.76 -5.93 6.57
CA GLU A 359 -24.66 -4.85 6.98
C GLU A 359 -24.01 -3.49 6.73
N GLY A 360 -24.85 -2.49 6.44
CA GLY A 360 -24.45 -1.10 6.20
C GLY A 360 -25.31 -0.43 5.15
N GLU A 361 -25.21 0.89 5.04
CA GLU A 361 -25.82 1.68 3.96
C GLU A 361 -24.83 1.93 2.81
N ALA A 362 -25.32 2.43 1.69
CA ALA A 362 -24.62 2.52 0.41
C ALA A 362 -24.50 3.98 -0.04
N ASP A 363 -23.46 4.68 0.40
CA ASP A 363 -23.28 6.11 0.09
C ASP A 363 -22.93 6.38 -1.38
N PHE A 364 -22.18 5.47 -2.02
CA PHE A 364 -21.63 5.66 -3.37
C PHE A 364 -21.56 4.37 -4.18
N TYR A 365 -22.02 4.44 -5.43
CA TYR A 365 -21.94 3.35 -6.40
C TYR A 365 -20.89 3.64 -7.48
N SER A 366 -20.26 2.58 -7.98
CA SER A 366 -19.22 2.61 -9.02
C SER A 366 -19.51 1.53 -10.06
N LYS A 367 -19.29 1.85 -11.34
CA LYS A 367 -19.35 0.90 -12.44
C LYS A 367 -17.94 0.42 -12.78
N MET A 368 -17.69 -0.88 -12.65
CA MET A 368 -16.45 -1.53 -13.06
C MET A 368 -16.63 -2.28 -14.38
N SER A 369 -15.78 -2.04 -15.37
CA SER A 369 -15.76 -2.74 -16.66
C SER A 369 -14.47 -3.54 -16.82
N LEU A 370 -14.59 -4.81 -17.20
CA LEU A 370 -13.44 -5.70 -17.43
C LEU A 370 -12.86 -5.59 -18.85
N GLY A 371 -13.38 -4.66 -19.67
CA GLY A 371 -12.88 -4.36 -21.02
C GLY A 371 -13.82 -4.80 -22.14
N LYS A 372 -13.31 -4.75 -23.38
CA LYS A 372 -14.12 -5.01 -24.59
C LYS A 372 -14.51 -6.49 -24.66
N GLY A 373 -15.82 -6.76 -24.76
CA GLY A 373 -16.35 -8.13 -24.83
C GLY A 373 -16.41 -8.85 -23.47
N LYS A 374 -16.25 -8.10 -22.37
CA LYS A 374 -16.36 -8.56 -20.99
C LYS A 374 -17.51 -7.86 -20.27
N GLY A 375 -17.89 -8.39 -19.10
CA GLY A 375 -18.95 -7.87 -18.26
C GLY A 375 -18.70 -6.44 -17.76
N SER A 376 -19.80 -5.81 -17.31
CA SER A 376 -19.77 -4.58 -16.54
C SER A 376 -20.62 -4.73 -15.29
N TYR A 377 -20.10 -4.21 -14.18
CA TYR A 377 -20.56 -4.55 -12.85
C TYR A 377 -20.81 -3.30 -12.02
N ILE A 378 -21.90 -3.27 -11.27
CA ILE A 378 -22.15 -2.22 -10.27
C ILE A 378 -21.69 -2.71 -8.90
N VAL A 379 -20.77 -1.95 -8.29
CA VAL A 379 -20.21 -2.19 -6.96
C VAL A 379 -20.36 -0.94 -6.10
N HIS A 380 -20.32 -1.08 -4.78
CA HIS A 380 -20.48 0.06 -3.86
C HIS A 380 -19.64 -0.04 -2.58
N ARG A 381 -19.44 -1.24 -2.04
CA ARG A 381 -18.65 -1.47 -0.81
C ARG A 381 -17.50 -2.44 -1.03
N ILE A 382 -16.35 -2.13 -0.41
CA ILE A 382 -15.20 -3.03 -0.32
C ILE A 382 -15.43 -3.97 0.86
N PHE A 383 -15.50 -5.27 0.58
CA PHE A 383 -15.74 -6.35 1.57
C PHE A 383 -14.51 -6.64 2.45
N SER A 384 -13.34 -6.52 1.83
CA SER A 384 -12.02 -6.72 2.42
C SER A 384 -11.02 -5.94 1.58
N GLY A 385 -10.06 -5.28 2.23
CA GLY A 385 -9.09 -4.40 1.58
C GLY A 385 -7.76 -4.42 2.33
N THR A 386 -6.62 -4.51 1.62
CA THR A 386 -5.30 -4.40 2.25
C THR A 386 -4.99 -2.94 2.63
N HIS A 387 -4.34 -2.72 3.77
CA HIS A 387 -4.06 -1.39 4.33
C HIS A 387 -2.57 -1.01 4.22
N SER A 388 -1.96 -1.31 3.08
CA SER A 388 -0.53 -1.14 2.82
C SER A 388 -0.32 -0.58 1.40
N PRO A 389 0.70 0.28 1.15
CA PRO A 389 1.01 0.83 -0.18
C PRO A 389 1.51 -0.25 -1.16
N PHE A 390 2.08 -1.35 -0.67
CA PHE A 390 2.74 -2.38 -1.48
C PHE A 390 2.00 -3.72 -1.46
N GLY A 391 2.36 -4.63 -2.37
CA GLY A 391 1.76 -5.96 -2.45
C GLY A 391 0.38 -5.97 -3.10
N ARG A 392 -0.41 -7.03 -2.85
CA ARG A 392 -1.54 -7.41 -3.70
C ARG A 392 -2.72 -6.45 -3.77
N GLY A 393 -2.87 -5.47 -2.86
CA GLY A 393 -3.87 -4.42 -3.00
C GLY A 393 -5.33 -4.92 -3.05
N THR A 394 -5.58 -6.16 -2.62
CA THR A 394 -6.80 -6.91 -2.95
C THR A 394 -8.06 -6.24 -2.42
N ARG A 395 -9.10 -6.17 -3.24
CA ARG A 395 -10.44 -5.68 -2.92
C ARG A 395 -11.51 -6.68 -3.35
N GLY A 396 -12.34 -7.10 -2.41
CA GLY A 396 -13.55 -7.88 -2.69
C GLY A 396 -14.79 -6.98 -2.76
N TYR A 397 -15.76 -7.34 -3.60
CA TYR A 397 -17.04 -6.64 -3.77
C TYR A 397 -18.16 -7.66 -4.02
N ALA A 398 -19.36 -7.45 -3.47
CA ALA A 398 -20.57 -7.87 -4.17
C ALA A 398 -20.76 -6.95 -5.36
N ALA A 399 -21.08 -7.56 -6.49
CA ALA A 399 -21.09 -6.91 -7.79
C ALA A 399 -22.34 -7.35 -8.55
N TYR A 400 -23.16 -6.38 -8.96
CA TYR A 400 -24.33 -6.64 -9.80
C TYR A 400 -23.90 -6.67 -11.26
N ASN A 401 -24.07 -7.81 -11.94
CA ASN A 401 -23.74 -7.97 -13.35
C ASN A 401 -24.83 -7.31 -14.22
N LEU A 402 -24.46 -6.27 -14.97
CA LEU A 402 -25.40 -5.52 -15.83
C LEU A 402 -25.93 -6.33 -17.03
N THR A 403 -25.37 -7.50 -17.34
CA THR A 403 -25.79 -8.35 -18.46
C THR A 403 -26.64 -9.54 -18.01
N THR A 404 -26.25 -10.24 -16.93
CA THR A 404 -27.01 -11.39 -16.42
C THR A 404 -28.05 -11.01 -15.37
N GLU A 405 -27.98 -9.79 -14.85
CA GLU A 405 -28.79 -9.29 -13.74
C GLU A 405 -28.67 -10.09 -12.42
N GLU A 406 -27.56 -10.80 -12.26
CA GLU A 406 -27.22 -11.59 -11.06
C GLU A 406 -26.21 -10.84 -10.17
N VAL A 407 -26.20 -11.18 -8.88
CA VAL A 407 -25.18 -10.69 -7.94
C VAL A 407 -24.07 -11.73 -7.78
N VAL A 408 -22.84 -11.30 -8.03
CA VAL A 408 -21.63 -12.13 -8.05
C VAL A 408 -20.56 -11.54 -7.12
N PHE A 409 -19.53 -12.30 -6.77
CA PHE A 409 -18.38 -11.76 -6.04
C PHE A 409 -17.27 -11.35 -7.01
N LEU A 410 -16.93 -10.06 -7.03
CA LEU A 410 -15.83 -9.50 -7.81
C LEU A 410 -14.61 -9.27 -6.91
N LYS A 411 -13.46 -9.79 -7.32
CA LYS A 411 -12.16 -9.62 -6.67
C LYS A 411 -11.21 -8.88 -7.60
N SER A 412 -10.88 -7.64 -7.27
CA SER A 412 -9.76 -6.87 -7.86
C SER A 412 -8.50 -7.15 -7.05
N THR A 413 -7.39 -7.47 -7.70
CA THR A 413 -6.11 -7.77 -7.02
C THR A 413 -4.93 -7.53 -7.94
N TRP A 414 -3.79 -7.16 -7.37
CA TRP A 414 -2.51 -7.10 -8.03
C TRP A 414 -1.86 -8.47 -7.92
N ARG A 415 -2.04 -9.31 -8.95
CA ARG A 415 -1.46 -10.66 -8.99
C ARG A 415 0.05 -10.55 -9.25
N VAL A 416 0.84 -11.42 -8.62
CA VAL A 416 2.27 -11.49 -8.90
C VAL A 416 2.49 -12.18 -10.26
N VAL A 417 3.31 -11.59 -11.12
CA VAL A 417 3.73 -12.15 -12.40
C VAL A 417 5.16 -12.68 -12.26
N GLY A 418 5.42 -13.87 -12.80
CA GLY A 418 6.73 -14.51 -12.80
C GLY A 418 6.67 -15.92 -13.41
N GLU A 419 7.83 -16.52 -13.62
CA GLU A 419 7.95 -17.91 -14.10
C GLU A 419 7.26 -18.89 -13.13
N GLY A 420 6.52 -19.86 -13.68
CA GLY A 420 5.74 -20.84 -12.90
C GLY A 420 4.59 -20.23 -12.06
N ARG A 421 4.06 -19.05 -12.42
CA ARG A 421 2.94 -18.40 -11.72
C ARG A 421 1.71 -18.27 -12.61
N MET A 422 0.84 -19.26 -12.53
CA MET A 422 -0.47 -19.24 -13.17
C MET A 422 -1.38 -18.13 -12.56
N PRO A 423 -2.19 -17.42 -13.37
CA PRO A 423 -3.35 -16.68 -12.91
C PRO A 423 -4.30 -17.52 -12.04
N GLU A 424 -5.08 -16.86 -11.19
CA GLU A 424 -5.99 -17.54 -10.25
C GLU A 424 -7.09 -18.35 -10.96
N HIS A 425 -7.56 -17.92 -12.14
CA HIS A 425 -8.58 -18.67 -12.89
C HIS A 425 -8.06 -20.02 -13.40
N GLU A 426 -6.82 -20.09 -13.92
CA GLU A 426 -6.24 -21.35 -14.40
C GLU A 426 -6.11 -22.39 -13.27
N ILE A 427 -5.88 -21.93 -12.02
CA ILE A 427 -5.89 -22.81 -10.85
C ILE A 427 -7.31 -23.36 -10.61
N TYR A 428 -8.35 -22.53 -10.74
CA TYR A 428 -9.74 -23.01 -10.65
C TYR A 428 -10.10 -23.95 -11.79
N ASP A 429 -9.69 -23.67 -13.03
CA ASP A 429 -9.92 -24.54 -14.19
C ASP A 429 -9.33 -25.94 -13.96
N VAL A 430 -8.10 -26.02 -13.43
CA VAL A 430 -7.46 -27.27 -13.01
C VAL A 430 -8.27 -28.00 -11.92
N LEU A 431 -8.73 -27.28 -10.90
CA LEU A 431 -9.46 -27.89 -9.77
C LEU A 431 -10.84 -28.42 -10.20
N HIS A 432 -11.56 -27.67 -11.05
CA HIS A 432 -12.83 -28.12 -11.64
C HIS A 432 -12.62 -29.32 -12.57
N ALA A 433 -11.56 -29.35 -13.37
CA ALA A 433 -11.21 -30.48 -14.23
C ALA A 433 -10.79 -31.76 -13.46
N ASN A 434 -10.52 -31.66 -12.15
CA ASN A 434 -10.22 -32.78 -11.25
C ASN A 434 -11.37 -33.08 -10.26
N ASP A 435 -12.61 -32.64 -10.55
CA ASP A 435 -13.80 -32.85 -9.73
C ASP A 435 -13.66 -32.40 -8.25
N VAL A 436 -12.80 -31.41 -7.99
CA VAL A 436 -12.57 -30.89 -6.63
C VAL A 436 -13.82 -30.15 -6.14
N LYS A 437 -14.49 -30.72 -5.15
CA LYS A 437 -15.77 -30.21 -4.64
C LYS A 437 -15.58 -28.96 -3.77
N HIS A 438 -16.64 -28.16 -3.69
CA HIS A 438 -16.77 -27.02 -2.75
C HIS A 438 -15.82 -25.84 -2.99
N ILE A 439 -15.30 -25.71 -4.21
CA ILE A 439 -14.56 -24.54 -4.69
C ILE A 439 -15.49 -23.55 -5.40
N PRO A 440 -15.19 -22.23 -5.38
CA PRO A 440 -15.88 -21.23 -6.19
C PRO A 440 -15.91 -21.52 -7.70
N THR A 441 -16.99 -21.09 -8.35
CA THR A 441 -17.19 -21.14 -9.80
C THR A 441 -16.74 -19.82 -10.42
N VAL A 442 -15.72 -19.86 -11.28
CA VAL A 442 -15.24 -18.66 -12.00
C VAL A 442 -16.22 -18.30 -13.12
N VAL A 443 -16.73 -17.08 -13.11
CA VAL A 443 -17.66 -16.52 -14.11
C VAL A 443 -16.91 -15.75 -15.18
N GLU A 444 -16.00 -14.88 -14.76
CA GLU A 444 -15.22 -14.04 -15.67
C GLU A 444 -13.90 -13.64 -15.02
N TYR A 445 -12.90 -13.32 -15.83
CA TYR A 445 -11.64 -12.73 -15.40
C TYR A 445 -11.04 -11.82 -16.49
N ALA A 446 -10.15 -10.92 -16.10
CA ALA A 446 -9.37 -10.08 -16.99
C ALA A 446 -8.07 -9.61 -16.31
N ASP A 447 -6.94 -9.64 -17.03
CA ASP A 447 -5.81 -8.76 -16.75
C ASP A 447 -6.14 -7.36 -17.27
N VAL A 448 -6.03 -6.35 -16.41
CA VAL A 448 -6.37 -4.97 -16.75
C VAL A 448 -5.28 -4.36 -17.62
N THR A 449 -5.63 -4.07 -18.88
CA THR A 449 -4.70 -3.59 -19.91
C THR A 449 -3.96 -2.33 -19.47
N GLY A 450 -2.64 -2.34 -19.59
CA GLY A 450 -1.76 -1.20 -19.25
C GLY A 450 -1.46 -1.02 -17.75
N GLN A 451 -2.09 -1.79 -16.85
CA GLN A 451 -1.91 -1.66 -15.41
C GLN A 451 -0.92 -2.70 -14.86
N VAL A 452 0.36 -2.43 -15.09
CA VAL A 452 1.51 -3.23 -14.62
C VAL A 452 2.44 -2.34 -13.82
N THR A 453 2.97 -2.84 -12.70
CA THR A 453 3.98 -2.11 -11.92
C THR A 453 5.28 -1.95 -12.70
N LYS A 454 6.03 -0.88 -12.42
CA LYS A 454 7.29 -0.55 -13.11
C LYS A 454 8.49 -0.45 -12.17
N THR A 455 8.30 -0.34 -10.85
CA THR A 455 9.43 -0.16 -9.92
C THR A 455 10.38 -1.37 -9.87
N GLN A 456 9.88 -2.59 -10.10
CA GLN A 456 10.75 -3.77 -10.25
C GLN A 456 11.55 -3.82 -11.56
N ASP A 457 11.11 -3.09 -12.60
CA ASP A 457 11.79 -3.02 -13.90
C ASP A 457 12.86 -1.88 -13.92
N ALA A 458 13.04 -1.16 -12.81
CA ALA A 458 14.06 -0.11 -12.67
C ALA A 458 15.49 -0.68 -12.69
N PRO A 459 16.47 0.02 -13.30
CA PRO A 459 17.87 -0.41 -13.40
C PRO A 459 18.53 -0.83 -12.08
N ASP A 460 19.44 -1.81 -12.16
CA ASP A 460 20.12 -2.37 -10.99
C ASP A 460 21.05 -1.37 -10.28
N ASP A 461 21.65 -0.42 -11.01
CA ASP A 461 22.47 0.65 -10.44
C ASP A 461 21.67 1.67 -9.62
N TRP A 462 20.34 1.71 -9.79
CA TRP A 462 19.43 2.48 -8.93
C TRP A 462 19.08 1.73 -7.63
N ARG A 463 19.48 0.47 -7.46
CA ARG A 463 19.12 -0.35 -6.29
C ARG A 463 20.22 -0.31 -5.24
N ARG A 464 19.87 0.14 -4.03
CA ARG A 464 20.74 0.02 -2.85
C ARG A 464 20.68 -1.40 -2.27
N LYS A 465 21.72 -1.82 -1.53
CA LYS A 465 21.92 -3.23 -1.11
C LYS A 465 20.77 -3.83 -0.29
N LYS A 466 20.03 -3.02 0.46
CA LYS A 466 18.89 -3.43 1.32
C LYS A 466 17.53 -3.21 0.67
N VAL A 467 17.48 -2.73 -0.58
CA VAL A 467 16.27 -2.90 -1.41
C VAL A 467 15.97 -4.40 -1.47
N LYS A 468 14.70 -4.79 -1.30
CA LYS A 468 14.31 -6.19 -1.32
C LYS A 468 14.81 -6.82 -2.61
N LYS A 469 15.62 -7.89 -2.48
CA LYS A 469 16.38 -8.53 -3.58
C LYS A 469 15.56 -8.80 -4.83
N THR A 470 14.26 -9.08 -4.67
CA THR A 470 13.28 -9.15 -5.74
C THR A 470 12.04 -8.34 -5.36
N LEU A 471 11.97 -7.08 -5.83
CA LEU A 471 10.68 -6.41 -5.93
C LEU A 471 9.80 -7.21 -6.90
N ARG A 472 8.56 -7.51 -6.50
CA ARG A 472 7.68 -8.39 -7.27
C ARG A 472 7.05 -7.61 -8.43
N LYS A 473 6.98 -8.20 -9.62
CA LYS A 473 6.18 -7.66 -10.73
C LYS A 473 4.71 -7.94 -10.47
N PHE A 474 3.86 -6.92 -10.55
CA PHE A 474 2.42 -7.09 -10.38
C PHE A 474 1.66 -6.61 -11.61
N GLN A 475 0.61 -7.35 -11.95
CA GLN A 475 -0.40 -7.02 -12.96
C GLN A 475 -1.73 -6.84 -12.23
N HIS A 476 -2.45 -5.75 -12.49
CA HIS A 476 -3.81 -5.60 -11.97
C HIS A 476 -4.71 -6.62 -12.69
N TYR A 477 -5.39 -7.45 -11.91
CA TYR A 477 -6.17 -8.58 -12.34
C TYR A 477 -7.52 -8.57 -11.62
N ILE A 478 -8.58 -8.83 -12.36
CA ILE A 478 -9.94 -8.95 -11.84
C ILE A 478 -10.43 -10.37 -12.12
N ILE A 479 -11.03 -10.99 -11.10
CA ILE A 479 -11.71 -12.29 -11.20
C ILE A 479 -13.07 -12.19 -10.54
N VAL A 480 -14.07 -12.83 -11.15
CA VAL A 480 -15.48 -12.79 -10.77
C VAL A 480 -15.93 -14.23 -10.53
N PHE A 481 -16.59 -14.45 -9.38
CA PHE A 481 -17.10 -15.75 -8.95
C PHE A 481 -18.62 -15.72 -8.83
N ALA A 482 -19.28 -16.84 -9.14
CA ALA A 482 -20.73 -16.94 -9.04
C ALA A 482 -21.22 -16.83 -7.59
N GLU A 483 -20.45 -17.38 -6.65
CA GLU A 483 -20.81 -17.44 -5.24
C GLU A 483 -20.39 -16.19 -4.47
N LEU A 484 -21.27 -15.68 -3.61
CA LEU A 484 -20.94 -14.60 -2.70
C LEU A 484 -20.11 -15.08 -1.50
N CYS A 485 -19.12 -14.26 -1.15
CA CYS A 485 -18.17 -14.55 -0.09
C CYS A 485 -18.67 -14.07 1.27
N ARG A 486 -18.44 -14.90 2.30
CA ARG A 486 -18.65 -14.57 3.71
C ARG A 486 -17.30 -14.37 4.38
N LYS A 487 -17.21 -13.47 5.37
CA LYS A 487 -16.01 -13.38 6.19
C LYS A 487 -15.80 -14.67 6.99
N LEU A 488 -14.57 -15.18 7.05
CA LEU A 488 -14.23 -16.41 7.77
C LEU A 488 -14.50 -16.30 9.28
N GLU A 489 -14.35 -15.11 9.86
CA GLU A 489 -14.66 -14.83 11.28
C GLU A 489 -16.14 -15.05 11.65
N ASN A 490 -17.04 -14.98 10.66
CA ASN A 490 -18.48 -15.23 10.81
C ASN A 490 -18.87 -16.68 10.47
N PHE A 491 -17.92 -17.56 10.15
CA PHE A 491 -18.19 -18.95 9.82
C PHE A 491 -18.46 -19.75 11.10
N GLN A 492 -19.70 -20.24 11.24
CA GLN A 492 -20.05 -21.26 12.23
C GLN A 492 -20.13 -22.62 11.53
N SER A 493 -19.39 -23.60 12.02
CA SER A 493 -19.57 -25.00 11.61
C SER A 493 -20.97 -25.45 12.02
N ARG A 494 -21.76 -25.90 11.04
CA ARG A 494 -23.03 -26.61 11.28
C ARG A 494 -22.79 -28.09 11.50
#